data_AF-A0A1S9AL97-F1
#
_entry.id   AF-A0A1S9AL97-F1
#
_cell.length_a   1.000
_cell.length_b   1.000
_cell.length_c   1.000
_cell.angle_alpha   90.00
_cell.angle_beta   90.00
_cell.angle_gamma   90.00
#
_symmetry.space_group_name_H-M   'P 1'
#
loop_
_entity.id
_entity.type
_entity.pdbx_description
1 polymer ?
#
loop_
_entity_poly.entity_id
_entity_poly.type
_entity_poly.pdbx_seq_one_letter_code
_entity_poly.pdbx_strand_id
1 'polypeptide(L)'
;MTEFSMNLKQLCTIFLCAVPALASAAPQTYAFSWTGFHDVEDNVFLSDYVIDGRFTGEDLNGNASIELAEITELRIFNVDYIVCPTPRDMVVNCDINAFSWSEADGLQLDTRMSRSTPPLGSYGYYTLSSGNSYVTESIWARPGIYDREEYRWTAETSFAIQPIPEPGSYAMLGVGLLGLAALARRRSARLPGG
;
A
#
# COMPACT_ATOMS: atom_id res chain seq x y z
N MET A 1 -2.72 -65.76 29.58
CA MET A 1 -3.17 -64.74 28.62
C MET A 1 -2.42 -63.47 28.97
N THR A 2 -1.15 -63.40 28.55
CA THR A 2 -0.61 -62.76 27.33
C THR A 2 -0.21 -61.31 27.59
N GLU A 3 1.09 -61.16 27.85
CA GLU A 3 1.86 -59.93 27.92
C GLU A 3 1.75 -59.16 26.59
N PHE A 4 1.45 -57.86 26.67
CA PHE A 4 1.57 -56.94 25.54
C PHE A 4 2.98 -56.33 25.56
N SER A 5 3.90 -56.97 24.85
CA SER A 5 5.18 -56.37 24.47
C SER A 5 4.92 -55.36 23.35
N MET A 6 5.15 -54.08 23.61
CA MET A 6 5.11 -53.04 22.59
C MET A 6 6.55 -52.61 22.26
N ASN A 7 6.91 -52.82 20.99
CA ASN A 7 8.25 -52.73 20.43
C ASN A 7 8.75 -51.27 20.40
N LEU A 8 9.92 -51.02 21.00
CA LEU A 8 10.59 -49.71 21.18
C LEU A 8 11.18 -49.12 19.87
N LYS A 9 10.66 -49.51 18.70
CA LYS A 9 11.29 -49.21 17.41
C LYS A 9 10.27 -48.80 16.36
N GLN A 10 9.51 -47.72 16.58
CA GLN A 10 8.97 -46.97 15.44
C GLN A 10 8.36 -45.63 15.86
N LEU A 11 8.71 -44.64 15.02
CA LEU A 11 8.11 -43.32 14.85
C LEU A 11 8.56 -42.23 15.83
N CYS A 12 9.81 -41.78 15.59
CA CYS A 12 10.17 -40.37 15.73
C CYS A 12 9.21 -39.50 14.91
N THR A 13 8.16 -39.00 15.55
CA THR A 13 7.39 -37.86 15.06
C THR A 13 8.31 -36.63 15.14
N ILE A 14 8.90 -36.25 14.01
CA ILE A 14 9.61 -34.99 13.86
C ILE A 14 8.57 -33.89 14.07
N PHE A 15 8.54 -33.33 15.28
CA PHE A 15 7.95 -32.03 15.54
C PHE A 15 8.71 -31.03 14.66
N LEU A 16 8.14 -30.73 13.49
CA LEU A 16 8.56 -29.60 12.68
C LEU A 16 8.11 -28.37 13.50
N CYS A 17 8.96 -27.92 14.42
CA CYS A 17 8.85 -26.58 14.97
C CYS A 17 9.03 -25.62 13.80
N ALA A 18 7.92 -25.29 13.14
CA ALA A 18 7.80 -24.04 12.41
C ALA A 18 8.05 -22.97 13.47
N VAL A 19 9.30 -22.53 13.58
CA VAL A 19 9.62 -21.26 14.22
C VAL A 19 8.75 -20.27 13.44
N PRO A 20 7.72 -19.64 14.03
CA PRO A 20 7.21 -18.45 13.39
C PRO A 20 8.42 -17.52 13.38
N ALA A 21 9.00 -17.32 12.19
CA ALA A 21 9.81 -16.15 12.00
C ALA A 21 8.92 -15.02 12.52
N LEU A 22 9.35 -14.35 13.58
CA LEU A 22 8.82 -13.04 13.92
C LEU A 22 9.14 -12.20 12.69
N ALA A 23 8.25 -12.24 11.71
CA ALA A 23 8.24 -11.32 10.61
C ALA A 23 7.91 -9.99 11.27
N SER A 24 8.94 -9.29 11.76
CA SER A 24 8.85 -7.83 11.80
C SER A 24 8.57 -7.48 10.35
N ALA A 25 7.34 -7.08 10.07
CA ALA A 25 6.89 -6.82 8.73
C ALA A 25 7.64 -5.59 8.27
N ALA A 26 8.79 -5.79 7.61
CA ALA A 26 9.56 -4.68 7.05
C ALA A 26 8.63 -3.73 6.29
N PRO A 27 8.94 -2.42 6.26
CA PRO A 27 8.09 -1.43 5.61
C PRO A 27 7.61 -1.91 4.24
N GLN A 28 6.30 -2.11 4.12
CA GLN A 28 5.69 -2.65 2.92
C GLN A 28 5.08 -1.51 2.13
N THR A 29 5.37 -1.45 0.84
CA THR A 29 4.70 -0.52 -0.07
C THR A 29 3.44 -1.16 -0.62
N TYR A 30 2.33 -0.43 -0.59
CA TYR A 30 1.06 -0.82 -1.20
C TYR A 30 0.72 0.17 -2.31
N ALA A 31 0.32 -0.33 -3.48
CA ALA A 31 -0.32 0.46 -4.52
C ALA A 31 -1.82 0.29 -4.43
N PHE A 32 -2.56 1.38 -4.55
CA PHE A 32 -4.01 1.39 -4.55
C PHE A 32 -4.58 2.16 -5.72
N SER A 33 -5.81 1.83 -6.09
CA SER A 33 -6.58 2.55 -7.11
C SER A 33 -8.07 2.45 -6.82
N TRP A 34 -8.77 3.56 -7.03
CA TRP A 34 -10.21 3.58 -7.22
C TRP A 34 -10.52 3.82 -8.69
N THR A 35 -11.47 3.08 -9.24
CA THR A 35 -11.87 3.18 -10.65
C THR A 35 -13.39 3.30 -10.76
N GLY A 36 -13.85 4.28 -11.54
CA GLY A 36 -15.27 4.55 -11.74
C GLY A 36 -15.80 5.64 -10.81
N PHE A 37 -16.23 6.78 -11.34
CA PHE A 37 -16.71 7.92 -10.55
C PHE A 37 -17.88 8.62 -11.20
N HIS A 38 -18.75 9.25 -10.40
CA HIS A 38 -19.75 10.18 -10.92
C HIS A 38 -19.12 11.58 -11.01
N ASP A 39 -19.05 12.10 -12.23
CA ASP A 39 -18.69 13.48 -12.53
C ASP A 39 -19.92 14.36 -12.23
N VAL A 40 -19.78 15.29 -11.29
CA VAL A 40 -20.89 16.13 -10.83
C VAL A 40 -21.23 17.21 -11.84
N GLU A 41 -20.25 17.76 -12.54
CA GLU A 41 -20.38 18.84 -13.50
C GLU A 41 -21.11 18.38 -14.77
N ASP A 42 -20.72 17.23 -15.31
CA ASP A 42 -21.33 16.63 -16.52
C ASP A 42 -22.49 15.68 -16.19
N ASN A 43 -22.68 15.37 -14.91
CA ASN A 43 -23.70 14.44 -14.40
C ASN A 43 -23.66 13.06 -15.11
N VAL A 44 -22.46 12.52 -15.27
CA VAL A 44 -22.21 11.25 -15.97
C VAL A 44 -21.33 10.33 -15.11
N PHE A 45 -21.54 9.02 -15.23
CA PHE A 45 -20.64 8.05 -14.63
C PHE A 45 -19.46 7.75 -15.58
N LEU A 46 -18.25 8.03 -15.13
CA LEU A 46 -17.00 7.79 -15.84
C LEU A 46 -16.38 6.48 -15.36
N SER A 47 -16.70 5.38 -16.03
CA SER A 47 -16.28 4.03 -15.62
C SER A 47 -14.76 3.79 -15.68
N ASP A 48 -14.03 4.61 -16.44
CA ASP A 48 -12.60 4.50 -16.70
C ASP A 48 -11.77 5.59 -15.98
N TYR A 49 -12.41 6.50 -15.25
CA TYR A 49 -11.69 7.48 -14.42
C TYR A 49 -11.04 6.78 -13.23
N VAL A 50 -9.74 7.04 -13.04
CA VAL A 50 -8.92 6.38 -12.02
C VAL A 50 -8.30 7.41 -11.09
N ILE A 51 -8.42 7.15 -9.78
CA ILE A 51 -7.67 7.82 -8.74
C ILE A 51 -6.74 6.79 -8.10
N ASP A 52 -5.44 6.93 -8.31
CA ASP A 52 -4.44 5.98 -7.81
C ASP A 52 -3.37 6.64 -6.94
N GLY A 53 -2.69 5.78 -6.19
CA GLY A 53 -1.61 6.17 -5.34
C GLY A 53 -0.86 4.98 -4.76
N ARG A 54 0.06 5.30 -3.86
CA ARG A 54 0.78 4.31 -3.08
C ARG A 54 1.13 4.85 -1.71
N PHE A 55 1.32 3.97 -0.75
CA PHE A 55 1.92 4.33 0.54
C PHE A 55 2.92 3.26 0.96
N THR A 56 3.85 3.64 1.83
CA THR A 56 4.79 2.70 2.47
C THR A 56 4.63 2.80 3.98
N GLY A 57 4.35 1.68 4.64
CA GLY A 57 4.16 1.65 6.09
C GLY A 57 4.39 0.26 6.70
N GLU A 58 4.44 0.24 8.03
CA GLU A 58 4.61 -0.96 8.86
C GLU A 58 3.69 -0.83 10.08
N ASP A 59 2.92 -1.88 10.41
CA ASP A 59 2.15 -1.93 11.65
C ASP A 59 3.12 -2.08 12.83
N LEU A 60 3.51 -0.95 13.42
CA LEU A 60 4.52 -0.87 14.48
C LEU A 60 3.93 -1.25 15.84
N ASN A 61 2.61 -1.13 15.98
CA ASN A 61 1.91 -1.33 17.25
C ASN A 61 1.21 -2.71 17.34
N GLY A 62 1.08 -3.43 16.23
CA GLY A 62 0.54 -4.79 16.14
C GLY A 62 -0.99 -4.86 16.19
N ASN A 63 -1.71 -3.82 15.80
CA ASN A 63 -3.18 -3.78 15.81
C ASN A 63 -3.82 -4.25 14.49
N ALA A 64 -3.02 -4.76 13.55
CA ALA A 64 -3.43 -5.19 12.21
C ALA A 64 -4.00 -4.05 11.33
N SER A 65 -3.64 -2.81 11.64
CA SER A 65 -3.92 -1.62 10.85
C SER A 65 -2.64 -0.81 10.69
N ILE A 66 -2.46 -0.17 9.54
CA ILE A 66 -1.40 0.82 9.33
C ILE A 66 -2.02 2.20 9.48
N GLU A 67 -1.56 2.96 10.46
CA GLU A 67 -2.05 4.30 10.77
C GLU A 67 -1.16 5.42 10.20
N LEU A 68 -1.60 6.67 10.27
CA LEU A 68 -0.84 7.81 9.76
C LEU A 68 0.58 7.91 10.36
N ALA A 69 0.75 7.58 11.64
CA ALA A 69 2.05 7.62 12.30
C ALA A 69 3.02 6.50 11.84
N GLU A 70 2.49 5.52 11.10
CA GLU A 70 3.17 4.28 10.70
C GLU A 70 3.54 4.27 9.22
N ILE A 71 3.19 5.33 8.48
CA ILE A 71 3.59 5.51 7.10
C ILE A 71 4.79 6.45 6.97
N THR A 72 5.64 6.15 6.00
CA THR A 72 6.84 6.93 5.66
C THR A 72 6.73 7.59 4.29
N GLU A 73 5.77 7.16 3.48
CA GLU A 73 5.45 7.74 2.18
C GLU A 73 3.94 7.62 1.93
N LEU A 74 3.34 8.67 1.38
CA LEU A 74 1.99 8.64 0.80
C LEU A 74 2.02 9.43 -0.50
N ARG A 75 1.87 8.76 -1.64
CA ARG A 75 1.79 9.38 -2.95
C ARG A 75 0.40 9.27 -3.54
N ILE A 76 -0.14 10.41 -3.98
CA ILE A 76 -1.39 10.49 -4.75
C ILE A 76 -1.11 11.39 -5.96
N PHE A 77 -1.44 10.96 -7.17
CA PHE A 77 -1.12 11.68 -8.42
C PHE A 77 0.35 12.14 -8.51
N ASN A 78 1.28 11.25 -8.10
CA ASN A 78 2.72 11.49 -8.07
C ASN A 78 3.20 12.62 -7.12
N VAL A 79 2.36 13.06 -6.18
CA VAL A 79 2.74 13.99 -5.11
C VAL A 79 2.90 13.21 -3.82
N ASP A 80 4.07 13.33 -3.19
CA ASP A 80 4.31 12.79 -1.86
C ASP A 80 3.76 13.75 -0.80
N TYR A 81 2.71 13.35 -0.08
CA TYR A 81 2.05 14.15 0.95
C TYR A 81 2.82 14.17 2.27
N ILE A 82 3.72 13.19 2.52
CA ILE A 82 4.57 13.17 3.72
C ILE A 82 5.71 14.16 3.56
N VAL A 83 6.37 14.14 2.40
CA VAL A 83 7.48 15.08 2.10
C VAL A 83 6.96 16.45 1.68
N CYS A 84 5.82 16.51 0.99
CA CYS A 84 5.21 17.70 0.40
C CYS A 84 6.21 18.62 -0.32
N PRO A 85 6.83 18.16 -1.41
CA PRO A 85 7.89 18.92 -2.07
C PRO A 85 7.36 20.24 -2.67
N THR A 86 8.04 21.34 -2.35
CA THR A 86 7.75 22.69 -2.87
C THR A 86 8.78 23.09 -3.94
N PRO A 87 8.39 23.24 -5.22
CA PRO A 87 9.24 23.84 -6.25
C PRO A 87 9.63 25.28 -5.89
N ARG A 88 10.74 25.81 -6.44
CA ARG A 88 11.22 27.16 -6.11
C ARG A 88 10.20 28.28 -6.34
N ASP A 89 9.34 28.10 -7.34
CA ASP A 89 8.45 29.16 -7.84
C ASP A 89 6.97 28.89 -7.47
N MET A 90 6.74 27.98 -6.51
CA MET A 90 5.41 27.56 -6.10
C MET A 90 5.38 27.26 -4.60
N VAL A 91 4.35 27.74 -3.92
CA VAL A 91 4.04 27.31 -2.55
C VAL A 91 3.12 26.11 -2.63
N VAL A 92 3.48 25.02 -1.97
CA VAL A 92 2.66 23.82 -1.84
C VAL A 92 2.45 23.54 -0.37
N ASN A 93 1.20 23.32 0.04
CA ASN A 93 0.89 22.77 1.35
C ASN A 93 0.14 21.45 1.15
N CYS A 94 0.48 20.45 1.95
CA CYS A 94 -0.15 19.14 1.94
C CYS A 94 -0.55 18.81 3.36
N ASP A 95 -1.80 18.44 3.55
CA ASP A 95 -2.37 18.01 4.82
C ASP A 95 -2.91 16.59 4.63
N ILE A 96 -2.65 15.73 5.62
CA ILE A 96 -3.24 14.40 5.73
C ILE A 96 -4.10 14.43 6.99
N ASN A 97 -5.41 14.57 6.80
CA ASN A 97 -6.37 14.72 7.88
C ASN A 97 -6.75 13.36 8.50
N ALA A 98 -6.80 12.33 7.67
CA ALA A 98 -7.02 10.95 8.10
C ALA A 98 -6.28 9.98 7.18
N PHE A 99 -5.65 8.98 7.78
CA PHE A 99 -5.09 7.84 7.09
C PHE A 99 -5.23 6.61 7.99
N SER A 100 -5.82 5.54 7.47
CA SER A 100 -5.71 4.20 8.03
C SER A 100 -5.91 3.17 6.93
N TRP A 101 -5.23 2.03 7.05
CA TRP A 101 -5.44 0.90 6.16
C TRP A 101 -5.40 -0.42 6.92
N SER A 102 -6.43 -1.24 6.73
CA SER A 102 -6.45 -2.63 7.14
C SER A 102 -7.15 -3.48 6.08
N GLU A 103 -6.87 -4.77 6.04
CA GLU A 103 -7.62 -5.71 5.16
C GLU A 103 -9.10 -5.82 5.57
N ALA A 104 -9.41 -5.53 6.84
CA ALA A 104 -10.77 -5.63 7.37
C ALA A 104 -11.64 -4.41 7.04
N ASP A 105 -11.07 -3.20 7.15
CA ASP A 105 -11.80 -1.93 7.06
C ASP A 105 -11.53 -1.19 5.74
N GLY A 106 -10.52 -1.63 4.97
CA GLY A 106 -10.10 -0.98 3.75
C GLY A 106 -9.21 0.24 3.99
N LEU A 107 -9.04 1.06 2.95
CA LEU A 107 -8.25 2.29 3.00
C LEU A 107 -9.15 3.49 3.30
N GLN A 108 -8.91 4.15 4.44
CA GLN A 108 -9.45 5.47 4.75
C GLN A 108 -8.40 6.53 4.46
N LEU A 109 -8.78 7.54 3.68
CA LEU A 109 -7.89 8.58 3.22
C LEU A 109 -8.62 9.92 3.13
N ASP A 110 -8.18 10.91 3.89
CA ASP A 110 -8.61 12.31 3.81
C ASP A 110 -7.37 13.20 3.68
N THR A 111 -7.22 13.84 2.52
CA THR A 111 -6.09 14.72 2.24
C THR A 111 -6.53 16.02 1.62
N ARG A 112 -5.74 17.06 1.88
CA ARG A 112 -5.87 18.35 1.24
C ARG A 112 -4.53 18.80 0.72
N MET A 113 -4.49 19.30 -0.50
CA MET A 113 -3.33 19.98 -1.07
C MET A 113 -3.75 21.36 -1.55
N SER A 114 -2.91 22.36 -1.28
CA SER A 114 -3.01 23.67 -1.92
C SER A 114 -1.72 23.98 -2.67
N ARG A 115 -1.85 24.66 -3.81
CA ARG A 115 -0.75 25.15 -4.62
C ARG A 115 -0.99 26.62 -4.91
N SER A 116 0.06 27.43 -4.85
CA SER A 116 -0.01 28.79 -5.37
C SER A 116 1.27 29.19 -6.07
N THR A 117 1.16 29.99 -7.12
CA THR A 117 2.30 30.50 -7.90
C THR A 117 2.42 32.02 -7.80
N PRO A 118 2.93 32.57 -6.68
CA PRO A 118 3.25 33.99 -6.61
C PRO A 118 4.35 34.38 -7.63
N PRO A 119 4.30 35.57 -8.25
CA PRO A 119 3.26 36.59 -8.16
C PRO A 119 2.13 36.44 -9.19
N LEU A 120 2.14 35.36 -10.00
CA LEU A 120 1.16 35.11 -11.06
C LEU A 120 -0.27 34.92 -10.52
N GLY A 121 -0.40 34.54 -9.25
CA GLY A 121 -1.66 34.54 -8.53
C GLY A 121 -2.62 33.43 -8.96
N SER A 122 -2.09 32.30 -9.40
CA SER A 122 -2.89 31.08 -9.55
C SER A 122 -2.90 30.31 -8.23
N TYR A 123 -4.06 29.77 -7.86
CA TYR A 123 -4.28 28.93 -6.70
C TYR A 123 -4.96 27.63 -7.15
N GLY A 124 -4.43 26.49 -6.72
CA GLY A 124 -5.04 25.18 -6.93
C GLY A 124 -5.34 24.53 -5.58
N TYR A 125 -6.51 23.92 -5.44
CA TYR A 125 -6.90 23.13 -4.27
C TYR A 125 -7.31 21.74 -4.72
N TYR A 126 -6.86 20.73 -3.99
CA TYR A 126 -7.16 19.33 -4.26
C TYR A 126 -7.57 18.71 -2.94
N THR A 127 -8.78 18.18 -2.86
CA THR A 127 -9.29 17.53 -1.65
C THR A 127 -9.73 16.14 -2.01
N LEU A 128 -9.19 15.13 -1.35
CA LEU A 128 -9.59 13.74 -1.53
C LEU A 128 -10.15 13.24 -0.21
N SER A 129 -11.39 12.74 -0.24
CA SER A 129 -12.04 12.08 0.88
C SER A 129 -12.57 10.74 0.40
N SER A 130 -11.88 9.66 0.76
CA SER A 130 -12.18 8.29 0.33
C SER A 130 -13.62 7.92 0.66
N GLY A 131 -14.35 7.38 -0.31
CA GLY A 131 -15.76 7.01 -0.15
C GLY A 131 -16.74 8.19 -0.23
N ASN A 132 -16.26 9.41 -0.47
CA ASN A 132 -17.10 10.60 -0.61
C ASN A 132 -16.82 11.31 -1.95
N SER A 133 -15.75 12.08 -2.04
CA SER A 133 -15.47 12.93 -3.21
C SER A 133 -13.99 13.27 -3.38
N TYR A 134 -13.61 13.53 -4.62
CA TYR A 134 -12.36 14.13 -5.02
C TYR A 134 -12.69 15.45 -5.73
N VAL A 135 -12.23 16.55 -5.15
CA VAL A 135 -12.51 17.89 -5.64
C VAL A 135 -11.21 18.53 -6.09
N THR A 136 -11.21 19.07 -7.30
CA THR A 136 -10.16 19.98 -7.77
C THR A 136 -10.76 21.37 -7.96
N GLU A 137 -10.05 22.40 -7.51
CA GLU A 137 -10.46 23.79 -7.71
C GLU A 137 -9.24 24.58 -8.21
N SER A 138 -9.42 25.34 -9.27
CA SER A 138 -8.40 26.22 -9.83
C SER A 138 -8.90 27.66 -9.91
N ILE A 139 -8.14 28.58 -9.34
CA ILE A 139 -8.45 30.00 -9.29
C ILE A 139 -7.29 30.76 -9.94
N TRP A 140 -7.60 31.70 -10.82
CA TRP A 140 -6.61 32.61 -11.39
C TRP A 140 -6.84 34.02 -10.86
N ALA A 141 -5.78 34.80 -10.62
CA ALA A 141 -5.87 36.20 -10.16
C ALA A 141 -6.52 37.16 -11.16
N ARG A 142 -7.06 36.66 -12.28
CA ARG A 142 -7.90 37.41 -13.22
C ARG A 142 -9.36 37.24 -12.81
N PRO A 143 -10.17 38.31 -12.73
CA PRO A 143 -11.58 38.21 -12.36
C PRO A 143 -12.32 37.20 -13.25
N GLY A 144 -13.06 36.28 -12.63
CA GLY A 144 -14.02 35.40 -13.30
C GLY A 144 -13.48 34.08 -13.87
N ILE A 145 -12.21 33.73 -13.63
CA ILE A 145 -11.68 32.41 -14.01
C ILE A 145 -11.57 31.54 -12.75
N TYR A 146 -12.63 30.77 -12.52
CA TYR A 146 -12.75 29.74 -11.51
C TYR A 146 -13.16 28.46 -12.22
N ASP A 147 -12.44 27.39 -11.93
CA ASP A 147 -12.73 26.05 -12.42
C ASP A 147 -12.83 25.10 -11.24
N ARG A 148 -13.80 24.20 -11.28
CA ARG A 148 -14.02 23.19 -10.25
C ARG A 148 -14.53 21.93 -10.91
N GLU A 149 -13.91 20.82 -10.51
CA GLU A 149 -14.33 19.48 -10.86
C GLU A 149 -14.55 18.69 -9.57
N GLU A 150 -15.64 17.94 -9.49
CA GLU A 150 -15.97 17.08 -8.37
C GLU A 150 -16.34 15.68 -8.85
N TYR A 151 -15.52 14.71 -8.46
CA TYR A 151 -15.72 13.29 -8.75
C TYR A 151 -16.18 12.58 -7.49
N ARG A 152 -17.37 11.98 -7.50
CA ARG A 152 -17.96 11.30 -6.35
C ARG A 152 -17.82 9.79 -6.43
N TRP A 153 -17.50 9.19 -5.30
CA TRP A 153 -17.60 7.74 -5.13
C TRP A 153 -19.07 7.34 -5.25
N THR A 154 -19.30 6.19 -5.88
CA THR A 154 -20.62 5.58 -6.01
C THR A 154 -20.55 4.12 -5.60
N ALA A 155 -21.69 3.43 -5.59
CA ALA A 155 -21.72 1.98 -5.41
C ALA A 155 -21.03 1.20 -6.56
N GLU A 156 -20.82 1.85 -7.71
CA GLU A 156 -20.13 1.27 -8.87
C GLU A 156 -18.62 1.51 -8.84
N THR A 157 -18.12 2.38 -7.95
CA THR A 157 -16.70 2.63 -7.77
C THR A 157 -16.02 1.40 -7.22
N SER A 158 -15.05 0.88 -7.98
CA SER A 158 -14.25 -0.28 -7.57
C SER A 158 -12.97 0.17 -6.86
N PHE A 159 -12.54 -0.62 -5.87
CA PHE A 159 -11.28 -0.40 -5.15
C PHE A 159 -10.36 -1.61 -5.32
N ALA A 160 -9.08 -1.34 -5.57
CA ALA A 160 -8.03 -2.33 -5.57
C ALA A 160 -6.84 -1.83 -4.77
N ILE A 161 -6.21 -2.72 -4.01
CA ILE A 161 -4.96 -2.48 -3.31
C ILE A 161 -4.12 -3.74 -3.34
N GLN A 162 -2.82 -3.59 -3.54
CA GLN A 162 -1.90 -4.72 -3.58
C GLN A 162 -0.52 -4.33 -3.05
N PRO A 163 0.15 -5.22 -2.30
CA PRO A 163 1.53 -5.02 -1.91
C PRO A 163 2.43 -5.04 -3.16
N ILE A 164 3.35 -4.09 -3.27
CA ILE A 164 4.42 -4.10 -4.26
C ILE A 164 5.58 -4.94 -3.68
N PRO A 165 5.94 -6.09 -4.28
CA PRO A 165 7.08 -6.87 -3.80
C PRO A 165 8.36 -6.06 -3.88
N GLU A 166 9.15 -6.05 -2.80
CA GLU A 166 10.48 -5.45 -2.87
C GLU A 166 11.34 -6.21 -3.89
N PRO A 167 12.16 -5.53 -4.71
CA PRO A 167 13.09 -6.19 -5.62
C PRO A 167 14.00 -7.21 -4.91
N GLY A 168 14.30 -6.97 -3.62
CA GLY A 168 15.11 -7.85 -2.78
C GLY A 168 14.43 -9.15 -2.36
N SER A 169 13.10 -9.20 -2.27
CA SER A 169 12.36 -10.39 -1.81
C SER A 169 12.58 -11.58 -2.76
N TYR A 170 12.63 -11.33 -4.07
CA TYR A 170 12.94 -12.36 -5.07
C TYR A 170 14.40 -12.83 -5.00
N ALA A 171 15.33 -11.92 -4.69
CA ALA A 171 16.74 -12.29 -4.52
C ALA A 171 16.91 -13.21 -3.30
N MET A 172 16.26 -12.90 -2.18
CA MET A 172 16.29 -13.72 -0.96
C MET A 172 15.61 -15.08 -1.17
N LEU A 173 14.50 -15.13 -1.90
CA LEU A 173 13.86 -16.38 -2.30
C LEU A 173 14.81 -17.22 -3.18
N GLY A 174 15.45 -16.59 -4.17
CA GLY A 174 16.44 -17.23 -5.03
C GLY A 174 17.62 -17.81 -4.25
N VAL A 175 18.17 -17.04 -3.30
CA VAL A 175 19.25 -17.50 -2.41
C VAL A 175 18.79 -18.67 -1.53
N GLY A 176 17.58 -18.59 -0.97
CA GLY A 176 17.01 -19.66 -0.16
C GLY A 176 16.88 -20.98 -0.94
N LEU A 177 16.33 -20.91 -2.16
CA LEU A 177 16.18 -22.08 -3.04
C LEU A 177 17.54 -22.67 -3.46
N LEU A 178 18.53 -21.83 -3.77
CA LEU A 178 19.88 -22.28 -4.10
C LEU A 178 20.56 -22.95 -2.89
N GLY A 179 20.39 -22.41 -1.69
CA GLY A 179 20.88 -22.99 -0.45
C GLY A 179 20.28 -24.38 -0.18
N LEU A 180 18.97 -24.53 -0.35
CA LEU A 180 18.28 -25.81 -0.21
C LEU A 180 18.76 -26.85 -1.24
N ALA A 181 18.93 -26.43 -2.50
CA ALA A 181 19.45 -27.31 -3.56
C ALA A 181 20.89 -27.77 -3.29
N ALA A 182 21.75 -26.88 -2.78
CA ALA A 182 23.12 -27.22 -2.39
C ALA A 182 23.17 -28.21 -1.22
N LEU A 183 22.31 -28.04 -0.21
CA LEU A 183 22.19 -28.97 0.91
C LEU A 183 21.67 -30.34 0.46
N ALA A 184 20.66 -30.38 -0.41
CA ALA A 184 20.14 -31.63 -0.96
C ALA A 184 21.21 -32.40 -1.74
N ARG A 185 21.99 -31.72 -2.60
CA ARG A 185 23.09 -32.33 -3.37
C ARG A 185 24.19 -32.91 -2.46
N ARG A 186 24.53 -32.23 -1.36
CA ARG A 186 25.52 -32.72 -0.38
C ARG A 186 25.03 -33.95 0.39
N ARG A 187 23.74 -34.11 0.61
CA ARG A 187 23.16 -35.30 1.28
C ARG A 187 23.14 -36.51 0.34
N SER A 188 22.80 -36.31 -0.93
CA SER A 188 22.83 -37.39 -1.93
C SER A 188 24.25 -37.87 -2.26
N ALA A 189 25.25 -37.00 -2.19
CA ALA A 189 26.66 -37.37 -2.40
C ALA A 189 27.30 -38.11 -1.20
N ARG A 190 26.63 -38.20 -0.05
CA ARG A 190 27.10 -38.88 1.16
C ARG A 190 26.49 -40.27 1.38
N LEU A 191 25.73 -40.79 0.42
CA LEU A 191 25.32 -42.20 0.40
C LEU A 191 26.26 -42.97 -0.53
N PRO A 192 27.40 -43.49 -0.05
CA PRO A 192 28.09 -44.56 -0.76
C PRO A 192 27.20 -45.81 -0.72
N GLY A 193 26.86 -46.32 -1.90
CA GLY A 193 26.39 -47.69 -2.03
C GLY A 193 27.44 -48.63 -1.44
N GLY A 194 27.00 -49.52 -0.55
CA GLY A 194 27.73 -50.73 -0.17
C GLY A 194 27.63 -51.80 -1.24
#